data_AF-A0AAJ7SHE7-F1
#
_entry.id   AF-A0AAJ7SHE7-F1
#
_cell.length_a   1.000
_cell.length_b   1.000
_cell.length_c   1.000
_cell.angle_alpha   90.00
_cell.angle_beta   90.00
_cell.angle_gamma   90.00
#
_symmetry.space_group_name_H-M   'P 1'
#
loop_
_entity.id
_entity.type
_entity.pdbx_description
1 polymer ?
#
loop_
_entity_poly.entity_id
_entity_poly.type
_entity_poly.pdbx_seq_one_letter_code
_entity_poly.pdbx_strand_id
1 'polypeptide(L)'
;MRSTTNILIINLAIADLLFIVFCVPFTATDYGIGFWPFGDVWCRTVQYFINVCAYASIYTLVLMSIDRYLAVVHPITSMQLRVERNSLIACAALWVIILIICLPVAFIHGTNEVRNPSEVYCTFDMDNYDHNLYQVVFSLTSFFAPLTVIFVLYVLMLNRLWLRARSSAESVRSRRRVTRLVVVVVVTFAVCWAPIQVILFLKSMQMINVASNMILLILQICSQILAYTNSCLNPILYAFLSENFRKAFRKLILCGAREAPIGPQHHGNQHCVNPRGSMVTTTNGHKNGTTTLATHSQIISDIL
;
A
#
# COMPACT_ATOMS: atom_id res chain seq x y z
N MET A 1 12.15 11.51 -10.08
CA MET A 1 11.53 10.27 -10.60
C MET A 1 10.35 9.86 -9.71
N ARG A 2 9.19 10.49 -9.88
CA ARG A 2 7.93 9.98 -9.31
C ARG A 2 7.34 9.03 -10.35
N SER A 3 7.55 7.72 -10.17
CA SER A 3 6.84 6.74 -11.00
C SER A 3 5.40 6.63 -10.50
N THR A 4 4.43 6.34 -11.38
CA THR A 4 3.03 6.07 -11.00
C THR A 4 2.91 5.06 -9.86
N THR A 5 3.77 4.04 -9.88
CA THR A 5 3.87 3.03 -8.82
C THR A 5 4.26 3.61 -7.47
N ASN A 6 5.13 4.63 -7.43
CA ASN A 6 5.50 5.28 -6.17
C ASN A 6 4.31 6.03 -5.56
N ILE A 7 3.44 6.62 -6.39
CA ILE A 7 2.21 7.29 -5.92
C ILE A 7 1.28 6.26 -5.29
N LEU A 8 1.06 5.12 -5.95
CA LEU A 8 0.22 4.05 -5.40
C LEU A 8 0.80 3.46 -4.11
N ILE A 9 2.13 3.31 -4.01
CA ILE A 9 2.79 2.84 -2.78
C ILE A 9 2.57 3.83 -1.63
N ILE A 10 2.71 5.13 -1.90
CA ILE A 10 2.43 6.17 -0.90
C ILE A 10 0.95 6.15 -0.50
N ASN A 11 0.03 5.98 -1.46
CA ASN A 11 -1.41 5.89 -1.17
C ASN A 11 -1.72 4.72 -0.22
N LEU A 12 -1.12 3.55 -0.48
CA LEU A 12 -1.27 2.38 0.37
C LEU A 12 -0.68 2.64 1.77
N ALA A 13 0.51 3.23 1.85
CA ALA A 13 1.14 3.57 3.13
C ALA A 13 0.31 4.56 3.96
N ILE A 14 -0.37 5.52 3.31
CA ILE A 14 -1.28 6.44 3.99
C ILE A 14 -2.49 5.69 4.55
N ALA A 15 -3.12 4.81 3.76
CA ALA A 15 -4.26 4.02 4.22
C ALA A 15 -3.90 3.13 5.43
N ASP A 16 -2.75 2.45 5.37
CA ASP A 16 -2.28 1.59 6.46
C ASP A 16 -1.88 2.39 7.71
N LEU A 17 -1.26 3.57 7.54
CA LEU A 17 -0.92 4.43 8.67
C LEU A 17 -2.17 4.96 9.37
N LEU A 18 -3.18 5.37 8.61
CA LEU A 18 -4.48 5.78 9.16
C LEU A 18 -5.13 4.63 9.94
N PHE A 19 -5.08 3.41 9.41
CA PHE A 19 -5.57 2.22 10.10
C PHE A 19 -4.84 1.97 11.43
N ILE A 20 -3.51 1.99 11.41
CA ILE A 20 -2.70 1.72 12.61
C ILE A 20 -2.89 2.79 13.68
N VAL A 21 -3.04 4.07 13.30
CA VAL A 21 -3.15 5.18 14.26
C VAL A 21 -4.56 5.30 14.82
N PHE A 22 -5.59 5.22 13.96
CA PHE A 22 -6.96 5.55 14.34
C PHE A 22 -7.86 4.33 14.62
N CYS A 23 -7.45 3.12 14.23
CA CYS A 23 -8.28 1.93 14.41
C CYS A 23 -7.68 0.99 15.47
N VAL A 24 -6.42 0.59 15.29
CA VAL A 24 -5.79 -0.47 16.10
C VAL A 24 -5.83 -0.20 17.61
N PRO A 25 -5.49 1.00 18.15
CA PRO A 25 -5.47 1.24 19.60
C PRO A 25 -6.85 1.14 20.24
N PHE A 26 -7.88 1.59 19.53
CA PHE A 26 -9.26 1.59 20.02
C PHE A 26 -9.84 0.18 19.97
N THR A 27 -9.61 -0.55 18.88
CA THR A 27 -9.99 -1.96 18.78
C THR A 27 -9.26 -2.81 19.81
N ALA A 28 -7.97 -2.55 20.06
CA ALA A 28 -7.20 -3.24 21.10
C ALA A 28 -7.74 -2.93 22.51
N THR A 29 -8.19 -1.70 22.75
CA THR A 29 -8.83 -1.33 24.01
C THR A 29 -10.14 -2.09 24.19
N ASP A 30 -11.03 -2.07 23.19
CA ASP A 30 -12.31 -2.79 23.21
C ASP A 30 -12.12 -4.28 23.55
N TYR A 31 -11.17 -4.96 22.90
CA TYR A 31 -10.84 -6.35 23.21
C TYR A 31 -10.16 -6.56 24.58
N GLY A 32 -9.37 -5.58 25.04
CA GLY A 32 -8.56 -5.70 26.24
C GLY A 32 -9.34 -5.48 27.54
N ILE A 33 -10.23 -4.49 27.56
CA ILE A 33 -11.07 -4.19 28.73
C ILE A 33 -12.45 -4.85 28.66
N GLY A 34 -12.88 -5.30 27.48
CA GLY A 34 -14.16 -5.97 27.29
C GLY A 34 -15.37 -5.04 27.39
N PHE A 35 -15.20 -3.73 27.22
CA PHE A 35 -16.27 -2.74 27.08
C PHE A 35 -15.76 -1.52 26.30
N TRP A 36 -16.68 -0.67 25.83
CA TRP A 36 -16.40 0.50 25.01
C TRP A 36 -16.53 1.82 25.82
N PRO A 37 -15.42 2.45 26.24
CA PRO A 37 -15.45 3.64 27.09
C PRO A 37 -15.58 4.96 26.32
N PHE A 38 -15.46 4.95 24.99
CA PHE A 38 -15.29 6.18 24.18
C PHE A 38 -16.60 6.81 23.70
N GLY A 39 -17.75 6.20 24.02
CA GLY A 39 -19.08 6.65 23.63
C GLY A 39 -19.48 6.31 22.19
N ASP A 40 -20.77 6.51 21.89
CA ASP A 40 -21.42 6.09 20.63
C ASP A 40 -20.80 6.72 19.38
N VAL A 41 -20.58 8.03 19.40
CA VAL A 41 -20.02 8.77 18.26
C VAL A 41 -18.66 8.21 17.85
N TRP A 42 -17.81 7.87 18.82
CA TRP A 42 -16.50 7.31 18.54
C TRP A 42 -16.57 5.86 18.07
N CYS A 43 -17.50 5.05 18.59
CA CYS A 43 -17.76 3.69 18.10
C CYS A 43 -18.07 3.71 16.59
N ARG A 44 -19.06 4.53 16.19
CA ARG A 44 -19.44 4.71 14.78
C ARG A 44 -18.28 5.17 13.91
N THR A 45 -17.52 6.15 14.40
CA THR A 45 -16.38 6.74 13.69
C THR A 45 -15.27 5.71 13.47
N VAL A 46 -14.88 4.96 14.50
CA VAL A 46 -13.83 3.94 14.41
C VAL A 46 -14.26 2.81 13.47
N GLN A 47 -15.49 2.31 13.58
CA GLN A 47 -16.00 1.25 12.69
C GLN A 47 -16.04 1.71 11.23
N TYR A 48 -16.43 2.95 10.97
CA TYR A 48 -16.36 3.56 9.65
C TYR A 48 -14.92 3.64 9.11
N PHE A 49 -13.97 4.16 9.91
CA PHE A 49 -12.57 4.27 9.49
C PHE A 49 -11.91 2.90 9.26
N ILE A 50 -12.22 1.88 10.05
CA ILE A 50 -11.76 0.50 9.85
C ILE A 50 -12.12 0.04 8.43
N ASN A 51 -13.38 0.24 8.04
CA ASN A 51 -13.86 -0.14 6.71
C ASN A 51 -13.21 0.71 5.62
N VAL A 52 -13.20 2.03 5.76
CA VAL A 52 -12.58 2.94 4.78
C VAL A 52 -11.11 2.59 4.53
N CYS A 53 -10.32 2.39 5.59
CA CYS A 53 -8.89 2.08 5.45
C CYS A 53 -8.68 0.69 4.83
N ALA A 54 -9.46 -0.32 5.24
CA ALA A 54 -9.41 -1.65 4.64
C ALA A 54 -9.68 -1.60 3.13
N TYR A 55 -10.78 -0.99 2.72
CA TYR A 55 -11.13 -0.81 1.31
C TYR A 55 -10.07 0.00 0.58
N ALA A 56 -9.55 1.09 1.17
CA ALA A 56 -8.53 1.91 0.55
C ALA A 56 -7.27 1.09 0.25
N SER A 57 -6.83 0.25 1.19
CA SER A 57 -5.69 -0.65 0.98
C SER A 57 -5.98 -1.70 -0.10
N ILE A 58 -7.12 -2.39 -0.03
CA ILE A 58 -7.53 -3.44 -0.98
C ILE A 58 -7.58 -2.92 -2.42
N TYR A 59 -8.33 -1.85 -2.66
CA TYR A 59 -8.53 -1.32 -4.00
C TYR A 59 -7.27 -0.61 -4.52
N THR A 60 -6.39 -0.13 -3.63
CA THR A 60 -5.05 0.32 -4.04
C THR A 60 -4.22 -0.85 -4.57
N LEU A 61 -4.30 -2.06 -3.98
CA LEU A 61 -3.64 -3.25 -4.53
C LEU A 61 -4.20 -3.66 -5.89
N VAL A 62 -5.51 -3.50 -6.10
CA VAL A 62 -6.14 -3.68 -7.42
C VAL A 62 -5.57 -2.67 -8.42
N LEU A 63 -5.51 -1.38 -8.07
CA LEU A 63 -4.91 -0.35 -8.92
C LEU A 63 -3.43 -0.62 -9.21
N MET A 64 -2.65 -1.07 -8.23
CA MET A 64 -1.26 -1.49 -8.44
C MET A 64 -1.17 -2.64 -9.45
N SER A 65 -2.07 -3.62 -9.34
CA SER A 65 -2.12 -4.77 -10.25
C SER A 65 -2.49 -4.35 -11.67
N ILE A 66 -3.45 -3.43 -11.82
CA ILE A 66 -3.83 -2.82 -13.12
C ILE A 66 -2.65 -2.02 -13.71
N ASP A 67 -1.99 -1.18 -12.91
CA ASP A 67 -0.82 -0.40 -13.34
C ASP A 67 0.30 -1.32 -13.86
N ARG A 68 0.54 -2.46 -13.21
CA ARG A 68 1.50 -3.48 -13.68
C ARG A 68 1.02 -4.18 -14.95
N TYR A 69 -0.24 -4.59 -15.01
CA TYR A 69 -0.83 -5.22 -16.18
C TYR A 69 -0.71 -4.33 -17.42
N LEU A 70 -1.12 -3.06 -17.32
CA LEU A 70 -1.01 -2.08 -18.41
C LEU A 70 0.45 -1.89 -18.83
N ALA A 71 1.37 -1.76 -17.88
CA ALA A 71 2.79 -1.58 -18.16
C ALA A 71 3.41 -2.73 -18.95
N VAL A 72 2.88 -3.95 -18.85
CA VAL A 72 3.44 -5.16 -19.46
C VAL A 72 2.69 -5.57 -20.73
N VAL A 73 1.37 -5.64 -20.65
CA VAL A 73 0.51 -6.19 -21.70
C VAL A 73 0.22 -5.15 -22.79
N HIS A 74 -0.01 -3.90 -22.39
CA HIS A 74 -0.43 -2.79 -23.28
C HIS A 74 0.55 -1.61 -23.23
N PRO A 75 1.76 -1.75 -23.81
CA PRO A 75 2.83 -0.75 -23.66
C PRO A 75 2.50 0.62 -24.26
N ILE A 76 1.74 0.68 -25.36
CA ILE A 76 1.34 1.93 -26.01
C ILE A 76 0.33 2.69 -25.13
N THR A 77 -0.75 2.02 -24.72
CA THR A 77 -1.74 2.58 -23.79
C THR A 77 -1.12 2.96 -22.44
N SER A 78 -0.16 2.18 -21.96
CA SER A 78 0.62 2.48 -20.75
C SER A 78 1.30 3.84 -20.84
N MET A 79 1.84 4.25 -21.98
CA MET A 79 2.50 5.57 -22.11
C MET A 79 1.53 6.73 -21.94
N GLN A 80 0.26 6.55 -22.32
CA GLN A 80 -0.77 7.58 -22.21
C GLN A 80 -1.46 7.57 -20.84
N LEU A 81 -1.74 6.39 -20.28
CA LEU A 81 -2.49 6.26 -19.03
C LEU A 81 -1.61 6.37 -17.78
N ARG A 82 -0.37 5.88 -17.81
CA ARG A 82 0.51 5.84 -16.63
C ARG A 82 1.29 7.15 -16.47
N VAL A 83 0.55 8.24 -16.33
CA VAL A 83 1.06 9.58 -16.03
C VAL A 83 0.69 9.96 -14.59
N GLU A 84 1.54 10.74 -13.90
CA GLU A 84 1.36 11.13 -12.50
C GLU A 84 -0.04 11.72 -12.22
N ARG A 85 -0.51 12.63 -13.10
CA ARG A 85 -1.84 13.24 -13.00
C ARG A 85 -2.96 12.20 -12.97
N ASN A 86 -2.91 11.22 -13.86
CA ASN A 86 -3.95 10.19 -13.94
C ASN A 86 -3.92 9.26 -12.73
N SER A 87 -2.72 8.94 -12.21
CA SER A 87 -2.60 8.15 -10.98
C SER A 87 -3.14 8.90 -9.76
N LEU A 88 -2.92 10.21 -9.66
CA LEU A 88 -3.50 11.04 -8.60
C LEU A 88 -5.02 11.12 -8.70
N ILE A 89 -5.56 11.35 -9.90
CA ILE A 89 -7.01 11.35 -10.13
C ILE A 89 -7.61 9.98 -9.78
N ALA A 90 -6.96 8.88 -10.17
CA ALA A 90 -7.42 7.54 -9.83
C ALA A 90 -7.42 7.28 -8.31
N CYS A 91 -6.39 7.72 -7.58
CA CYS A 91 -6.37 7.63 -6.13
C CYS A 91 -7.47 8.48 -5.49
N ALA A 92 -7.63 9.73 -5.93
CA ALA A 92 -8.67 10.62 -5.40
C ALA A 92 -10.08 10.08 -5.66
N ALA A 93 -10.35 9.59 -6.88
CA ALA A 93 -11.61 8.95 -7.22
C ALA A 93 -11.86 7.71 -6.36
N LEU A 94 -10.84 6.87 -6.15
CA LEU A 94 -10.93 5.70 -5.28
C LEU A 94 -11.29 6.10 -3.84
N TRP A 95 -10.64 7.13 -3.28
CA TRP A 95 -10.96 7.63 -1.95
C TRP A 95 -12.40 8.13 -1.85
N VAL A 96 -12.85 8.94 -2.80
CA VAL A 96 -14.23 9.46 -2.83
C VAL A 96 -15.23 8.32 -2.89
N ILE A 97 -15.02 7.34 -3.79
CA ILE A 97 -15.90 6.17 -3.92
C ILE A 97 -15.95 5.37 -2.62
N ILE A 98 -14.81 5.12 -1.98
CA ILE A 98 -14.74 4.33 -0.75
C ILE A 98 -15.40 5.05 0.42
N LEU A 99 -15.15 6.36 0.57
CA LEU A 99 -15.79 7.16 1.60
C LEU A 99 -17.31 7.09 1.47
N ILE A 100 -17.83 7.21 0.25
CA ILE A 100 -19.27 7.12 -0.02
C ILE A 100 -19.82 5.71 0.25
N ILE A 101 -19.18 4.66 -0.28
CA ILE A 101 -19.64 3.28 -0.13
C ILE A 101 -19.63 2.84 1.33
N CYS A 102 -18.68 3.33 2.13
CA CYS A 102 -18.59 2.98 3.55
C CYS A 102 -19.55 3.79 4.43
N LEU A 103 -20.23 4.85 3.93
CA LEU A 103 -21.13 5.68 4.75
C LEU A 103 -22.16 4.87 5.56
N PRO A 104 -22.83 3.82 5.02
CA PRO A 104 -23.77 3.02 5.79
C PRO A 104 -23.15 2.41 7.06
N VAL A 105 -21.85 2.12 7.07
CA VAL A 105 -21.15 1.53 8.22
C VAL A 105 -21.27 2.38 9.48
N ALA A 106 -21.29 3.71 9.32
CA ALA A 106 -21.44 4.64 10.45
C ALA A 106 -22.83 4.57 11.11
N PHE A 107 -23.84 4.10 10.36
CA PHE A 107 -25.23 4.01 10.84
C PHE A 107 -25.56 2.62 11.40
N ILE A 108 -24.99 1.55 10.82
CA ILE A 108 -25.25 0.16 11.23
C ILE A 108 -24.47 -0.29 12.47
N HIS A 109 -23.55 0.52 13.00
CA HIS A 109 -22.87 0.26 14.27
C HIS A 109 -23.30 1.28 15.32
N GLY A 110 -23.28 0.89 16.59
CA GLY A 110 -23.58 1.78 17.71
C GLY A 110 -23.19 1.15 19.04
N THR A 111 -23.34 1.92 20.11
CA THR A 111 -23.18 1.39 21.46
C THR A 111 -24.48 0.78 21.97
N ASN A 112 -24.40 -0.46 22.46
CA ASN A 112 -25.51 -1.13 23.14
C ASN A 112 -25.19 -1.29 24.63
N GLU A 113 -26.15 -0.94 25.48
CA GLU A 113 -26.07 -1.12 26.94
C GLU A 113 -26.65 -2.48 27.33
N VAL A 114 -25.84 -3.35 27.94
CA VAL A 114 -26.30 -4.68 28.36
C VAL A 114 -26.53 -4.70 29.87
N ARG A 115 -27.81 -4.67 30.29
CA ARG A 115 -28.37 -4.95 31.64
C ARG A 115 -27.81 -4.18 32.86
N ASN A 116 -26.57 -3.69 32.81
CA ASN A 116 -25.86 -2.85 33.76
C ASN A 116 -25.31 -1.62 33.01
N PRO A 117 -25.43 -0.40 33.55
CA PRO A 117 -24.94 0.83 32.91
C PRO A 117 -23.40 0.91 32.75
N SER A 118 -22.66 -0.08 33.25
CA SER A 118 -21.20 -0.18 33.15
C SER A 118 -20.71 -1.09 32.02
N GLU A 119 -21.62 -1.80 31.34
CA GLU A 119 -21.29 -2.75 30.27
C GLU A 119 -21.84 -2.23 28.92
N VAL A 120 -21.12 -1.27 28.35
CA VAL A 120 -21.41 -0.68 27.04
C VAL A 120 -20.51 -1.36 26.01
N TYR A 121 -21.08 -1.87 24.92
CA TYR A 121 -20.31 -2.51 23.84
C TYR A 121 -20.53 -1.80 22.50
N CYS A 122 -19.48 -1.66 21.70
CA CYS A 122 -19.58 -1.18 20.33
C CYS A 122 -19.91 -2.35 19.40
N THR A 123 -21.15 -2.49 18.96
CA THR A 123 -21.59 -3.64 18.17
C THR A 123 -22.36 -3.24 16.93
N PHE A 124 -22.54 -4.21 16.03
CA PHE A 124 -23.46 -4.11 14.91
C PHE A 124 -24.90 -4.07 15.43
N ASP A 125 -25.73 -3.23 14.82
CA ASP A 125 -27.17 -3.11 15.08
C ASP A 125 -27.92 -4.24 14.35
N MET A 126 -28.12 -5.35 15.06
CA MET A 126 -28.79 -6.55 14.55
C MET A 126 -30.32 -6.38 14.49
N ASP A 127 -30.88 -5.35 15.12
CA ASP A 127 -32.33 -5.15 15.21
C ASP A 127 -32.86 -4.49 13.93
N ASN A 128 -32.09 -3.56 13.37
CA ASN A 128 -32.48 -2.82 12.16
C ASN A 128 -31.85 -3.34 10.88
N TYR A 129 -30.76 -4.13 10.96
CA TYR A 129 -29.99 -4.56 9.80
C TYR A 129 -29.68 -6.05 9.79
N ASP A 130 -29.68 -6.65 8.60
CA ASP A 130 -29.27 -8.04 8.41
C ASP A 130 -27.75 -8.16 8.43
N HIS A 131 -27.22 -8.64 9.55
CA HIS A 131 -25.80 -8.89 9.74
C HIS A 131 -25.22 -9.92 8.77
N ASN A 132 -25.97 -10.95 8.42
CA ASN A 132 -25.48 -12.01 7.55
C ASN A 132 -25.33 -11.47 6.12
N LEU A 133 -26.34 -10.74 5.64
CA LEU A 133 -26.28 -10.05 4.35
C LEU A 133 -25.11 -9.08 4.30
N TYR A 134 -24.95 -8.22 5.32
CA TYR A 134 -23.82 -7.30 5.42
C TYR A 134 -22.48 -8.06 5.37
N GLN A 135 -22.34 -9.13 6.14
CA GLN A 135 -21.11 -9.92 6.21
C GLN A 135 -20.79 -10.60 4.88
N VAL A 136 -21.80 -11.11 4.15
CA VAL A 136 -21.61 -11.69 2.81
C VAL A 136 -21.18 -10.63 1.82
N VAL A 137 -21.90 -9.49 1.76
CA VAL A 137 -21.56 -8.39 0.86
C VAL A 137 -20.15 -7.91 1.13
N PHE A 138 -19.81 -7.65 2.40
CA PHE A 138 -18.48 -7.24 2.82
C PHE A 138 -17.41 -8.26 2.41
N SER A 139 -17.62 -9.55 2.64
CA SER A 139 -16.64 -10.60 2.28
C SER A 139 -16.42 -10.66 0.75
N LEU A 140 -17.49 -10.53 -0.03
CA LEU A 140 -17.43 -10.53 -1.49
C LEU A 140 -16.67 -9.31 -2.02
N THR A 141 -17.00 -8.11 -1.55
CA THR A 141 -16.42 -6.86 -2.05
C THR A 141 -15.02 -6.59 -1.51
N SER A 142 -14.72 -6.99 -0.27
CA SER A 142 -13.41 -6.74 0.35
C SER A 142 -12.37 -7.82 0.06
N PHE A 143 -12.78 -9.05 -0.25
CA PHE A 143 -11.85 -10.16 -0.43
C PHE A 143 -12.02 -10.90 -1.76
N PHE A 144 -13.15 -11.56 -2.00
CA PHE A 144 -13.28 -12.48 -3.14
C PHE A 144 -13.22 -11.78 -4.50
N ALA A 145 -13.95 -10.67 -4.69
CA ALA A 145 -13.93 -9.93 -5.95
C ALA A 145 -12.57 -9.27 -6.22
N PRO A 146 -11.96 -8.52 -5.27
CA PRO A 146 -10.61 -7.98 -5.45
C PRO A 146 -9.56 -9.05 -5.74
N LEU A 147 -9.58 -10.16 -5.00
CA LEU A 147 -8.63 -11.26 -5.19
C LEU A 147 -8.78 -11.90 -6.58
N THR A 148 -10.02 -12.08 -7.04
CA THR A 148 -10.31 -12.63 -8.38
C THR A 148 -9.79 -11.70 -9.48
N VAL A 149 -10.09 -10.40 -9.38
CA VAL A 149 -9.61 -9.38 -10.34
C VAL A 149 -8.08 -9.38 -10.37
N ILE A 150 -7.44 -9.33 -9.19
CA ILE A 150 -5.99 -9.37 -9.06
C ILE A 150 -5.44 -10.64 -9.71
N PHE A 151 -5.96 -11.81 -9.33
CA PHE A 151 -5.51 -13.10 -9.85
C PHE A 151 -5.57 -13.17 -11.38
N VAL A 152 -6.71 -12.79 -11.98
CA VAL A 152 -6.88 -12.79 -13.44
C VAL A 152 -5.87 -11.84 -14.10
N LEU A 153 -5.71 -10.61 -13.58
CA LEU A 153 -4.74 -9.65 -14.11
C LEU A 153 -3.30 -10.20 -14.05
N TYR A 154 -2.96 -10.91 -12.97
CA TYR A 154 -1.64 -11.55 -12.83
C TYR A 154 -1.43 -12.69 -13.79
N VAL A 155 -2.40 -13.59 -13.95
CA VAL A 155 -2.31 -14.70 -14.90
C VAL A 155 -2.11 -14.17 -16.32
N LEU A 156 -2.91 -13.18 -16.73
CA LEU A 156 -2.77 -12.55 -18.05
C LEU A 156 -1.41 -11.85 -18.23
N MET A 157 -0.95 -11.14 -17.20
CA MET A 157 0.36 -10.47 -17.22
C MET A 157 1.51 -11.48 -17.32
N LEU A 158 1.50 -12.53 -16.51
CA LEU A 158 2.54 -13.56 -16.50
C LEU A 158 2.57 -14.29 -17.82
N ASN A 159 1.42 -14.70 -18.37
CA ASN A 159 1.34 -15.36 -19.68
C ASN A 159 2.00 -14.49 -20.77
N ARG A 160 1.74 -13.17 -20.77
CA ARG A 160 2.37 -12.27 -21.74
C ARG A 160 3.88 -12.13 -21.52
N LEU A 161 4.34 -12.15 -20.27
CA LEU A 161 5.77 -12.13 -19.95
C LEU A 161 6.47 -13.42 -20.40
N TRP A 162 5.84 -14.59 -20.21
CA TRP A 162 6.37 -15.88 -20.67
C TRP A 162 6.51 -15.92 -22.20
N LEU A 163 5.52 -15.41 -22.93
CA LEU A 163 5.58 -15.32 -24.39
C LEU A 163 6.70 -14.39 -24.89
N ARG A 164 6.95 -13.27 -24.21
CA ARG A 164 8.03 -12.31 -24.57
C ARG A 164 9.41 -12.65 -24.00
N ALA A 165 9.49 -13.49 -22.98
CA ALA A 165 10.76 -13.93 -22.40
C ALA A 165 11.62 -14.71 -23.41
N ARG A 166 11.04 -15.18 -24.52
CA ARG A 166 11.76 -15.76 -25.65
C ARG A 166 12.53 -14.75 -26.51
N SER A 167 12.43 -13.42 -26.32
CA SER A 167 13.00 -12.44 -27.26
C SER A 167 13.89 -11.29 -26.74
N SER A 168 14.32 -11.21 -25.47
CA SER A 168 15.44 -10.33 -25.02
C SER A 168 15.68 -10.49 -23.50
N ALA A 169 16.92 -10.80 -23.07
CA ALA A 169 17.22 -11.14 -21.67
C ALA A 169 17.26 -9.95 -20.69
N GLU A 170 17.58 -8.74 -21.15
CA GLU A 170 17.97 -7.64 -20.27
C GLU A 170 16.78 -6.73 -19.88
N SER A 171 15.86 -6.45 -20.82
CA SER A 171 14.62 -5.70 -20.54
C SER A 171 13.61 -6.49 -19.68
N VAL A 172 13.72 -7.83 -19.67
CA VAL A 172 12.87 -8.73 -18.88
C VAL A 172 13.25 -8.73 -17.40
N ARG A 173 14.53 -8.51 -17.06
CA ARG A 173 15.03 -8.59 -15.68
C ARG A 173 14.51 -7.47 -14.77
N SER A 174 14.44 -6.23 -15.27
CA SER A 174 13.91 -5.09 -14.51
C SER A 174 12.39 -5.16 -14.33
N ARG A 175 11.65 -5.60 -15.36
CA ARG A 175 10.19 -5.87 -15.29
C ARG A 175 9.87 -6.96 -14.27
N ARG A 176 10.62 -8.06 -14.26
CA ARG A 176 10.44 -9.16 -13.28
C ARG A 176 10.59 -8.69 -11.84
N ARG A 177 11.50 -7.77 -11.54
CA ARG A 177 11.72 -7.28 -10.16
C ARG A 177 10.50 -6.55 -9.61
N VAL A 178 9.92 -5.63 -10.38
CA VAL A 178 8.75 -4.88 -9.91
C VAL A 178 7.51 -5.75 -9.90
N THR A 179 7.34 -6.66 -10.88
CA THR A 179 6.28 -7.67 -10.83
C THR A 179 6.39 -8.56 -9.58
N ARG A 180 7.61 -9.00 -9.22
CA ARG A 180 7.85 -9.79 -8.00
C ARG A 180 7.43 -9.05 -6.74
N LEU A 181 7.71 -7.74 -6.65
CA LEU A 181 7.25 -6.92 -5.52
C LEU A 181 5.72 -6.98 -5.38
N VAL A 182 4.99 -6.71 -6.46
CA VAL A 182 3.53 -6.64 -6.38
C VAL A 182 2.91 -8.03 -6.15
N VAL A 183 3.49 -9.11 -6.69
CA VAL A 183 3.09 -10.49 -6.34
C VAL A 183 3.26 -10.76 -4.85
N VAL A 184 4.41 -10.40 -4.26
CA VAL A 184 4.66 -10.61 -2.83
C VAL A 184 3.63 -9.87 -1.98
N VAL A 185 3.33 -8.61 -2.32
CA VAL A 185 2.32 -7.82 -1.60
C VAL A 185 0.93 -8.45 -1.71
N VAL A 186 0.54 -8.92 -2.89
CA VAL A 186 -0.76 -9.60 -3.10
C VAL A 186 -0.86 -10.91 -2.34
N VAL A 187 0.19 -11.73 -2.36
CA VAL A 187 0.23 -12.99 -1.59
C VAL A 187 0.16 -12.69 -0.10
N THR A 188 0.87 -11.67 0.37
CA THR A 188 0.81 -11.25 1.78
C THR A 188 -0.62 -10.83 2.15
N PHE A 189 -1.26 -9.99 1.34
CA PHE A 189 -2.66 -9.62 1.54
C PHE A 189 -3.57 -10.85 1.60
N ALA A 190 -3.46 -11.77 0.63
CA ALA A 190 -4.29 -12.96 0.58
C ALA A 190 -4.10 -13.85 1.81
N VAL A 191 -2.85 -14.12 2.20
CA VAL A 191 -2.53 -14.96 3.38
C VAL A 191 -2.98 -14.30 4.67
N CYS A 192 -2.84 -12.98 4.80
CA CYS A 192 -3.23 -12.27 6.00
C CYS A 192 -4.75 -12.16 6.17
N TRP A 193 -5.48 -11.94 5.07
CA TRP A 193 -6.94 -11.72 5.12
C TRP A 193 -7.77 -12.99 4.92
N ALA A 194 -7.27 -14.02 4.23
CA ALA A 194 -8.05 -15.22 3.94
C ALA A 194 -8.62 -15.91 5.19
N PRO A 195 -7.84 -16.13 6.28
CA PRO A 195 -8.34 -16.90 7.42
C PRO A 195 -9.57 -16.26 8.05
N ILE A 196 -9.54 -14.93 8.27
CA ILE A 196 -10.65 -14.21 8.87
C ILE A 196 -11.85 -14.14 7.92
N GLN A 197 -11.62 -13.87 6.63
CA GLN A 197 -12.70 -13.75 5.65
C GLN A 197 -13.43 -15.08 5.45
N VAL A 198 -12.71 -16.20 5.45
CA VAL A 198 -13.31 -17.54 5.39
C VAL A 198 -14.15 -17.84 6.63
N ILE A 199 -13.63 -17.56 7.84
CA ILE A 199 -14.38 -17.77 9.09
C ILE A 199 -15.66 -16.93 9.10
N LEU A 200 -15.57 -15.65 8.76
CA LEU A 200 -16.71 -14.75 8.75
C LEU A 200 -17.76 -15.14 7.70
N PHE A 201 -17.31 -15.56 6.50
CA PHE A 201 -18.20 -16.04 5.46
C PHE A 201 -18.93 -17.33 5.89
N LEU A 202 -18.21 -18.32 6.44
CA LEU A 202 -18.81 -19.57 6.92
C LEU A 202 -19.78 -19.35 8.09
N LYS A 203 -19.45 -18.40 8.98
CA LYS A 203 -20.34 -17.99 10.09
C LYS A 203 -21.63 -17.38 9.55
N SER A 204 -21.55 -16.50 8.56
CA SER A 204 -22.71 -15.87 7.93
C SER A 204 -23.61 -16.87 7.20
N MET A 205 -23.01 -17.88 6.56
CA MET A 205 -23.73 -19.00 5.94
C MET A 205 -24.29 -20.01 6.96
N GLN A 206 -24.20 -19.72 8.27
CA GLN A 206 -24.64 -20.59 9.37
C GLN A 206 -24.00 -22.00 9.35
N MET A 207 -22.87 -22.17 8.67
CA MET A 207 -22.17 -23.46 8.55
C MET A 207 -21.34 -23.78 9.78
N ILE A 208 -20.89 -22.75 10.50
CA ILE A 208 -20.09 -22.89 11.72
C ILE A 208 -20.68 -22.01 12.84
N ASN A 209 -20.65 -22.52 14.07
CA ASN A 209 -20.96 -21.75 15.26
C ASN A 209 -19.67 -21.56 16.07
N VAL A 210 -19.11 -20.36 16.03
CA VAL A 210 -17.85 -20.05 16.73
C VAL A 210 -18.05 -19.93 18.24
N ALA A 211 -19.24 -19.50 18.68
CA ALA A 211 -19.53 -19.29 20.11
C ALA A 211 -19.59 -20.59 20.91
N SER A 212 -19.86 -21.73 20.25
CA SER A 212 -19.92 -23.04 20.90
C SER A 212 -18.57 -23.75 20.97
N ASN A 213 -17.51 -23.23 20.35
CA ASN A 213 -16.23 -23.92 20.24
C ASN A 213 -15.04 -22.98 20.48
N MET A 214 -14.36 -23.17 21.62
CA MET A 214 -13.20 -22.37 22.04
C MET A 214 -12.06 -22.38 21.01
N ILE A 215 -11.86 -23.48 20.28
CA ILE A 215 -10.81 -23.56 19.25
C ILE A 215 -11.16 -22.63 18.08
N LEU A 216 -12.42 -22.61 17.65
CA LEU A 216 -12.88 -21.71 16.60
C LEU A 216 -12.78 -20.23 17.02
N LEU A 217 -13.06 -19.94 18.30
CA LEU A 217 -12.92 -18.58 18.84
C LEU A 217 -11.45 -18.12 18.83
N ILE A 218 -10.53 -18.97 19.29
CA ILE A 218 -9.08 -18.69 19.26
C ILE A 218 -8.62 -18.50 17.81
N LEU A 219 -9.05 -19.37 16.89
CA LEU A 219 -8.73 -19.24 15.46
C LEU A 219 -9.24 -17.93 14.88
N GLN A 220 -10.44 -17.48 15.24
CA GLN A 220 -10.98 -16.19 14.79
C GLN A 220 -10.11 -15.03 15.31
N ILE A 221 -9.76 -15.02 16.60
CA ILE A 221 -8.92 -13.97 17.19
C ILE A 221 -7.54 -13.94 16.52
N CYS A 222 -6.88 -15.10 16.37
CA CYS A 222 -5.59 -15.19 15.68
C CYS A 222 -5.68 -14.72 14.22
N SER A 223 -6.77 -15.07 13.53
CA SER A 223 -7.02 -14.64 12.15
C SER A 223 -7.21 -13.13 12.05
N GLN A 224 -7.89 -12.52 13.02
CA GLN A 224 -8.07 -11.07 13.10
C GLN A 224 -6.73 -10.34 13.28
N ILE A 225 -5.89 -10.83 14.21
CA ILE A 225 -4.55 -10.28 14.45
C ILE A 225 -3.69 -10.39 13.19
N LEU A 226 -3.76 -11.52 12.49
CA LEU A 226 -3.03 -11.73 11.24
C LEU A 226 -3.49 -10.75 10.15
N ALA A 227 -4.78 -10.49 10.04
CA ALA A 227 -5.32 -9.51 9.09
C ALA A 227 -4.82 -8.10 9.40
N TYR A 228 -4.82 -7.69 10.66
CA TYR A 228 -4.29 -6.38 11.07
C TYR A 228 -2.78 -6.24 10.85
N THR A 229 -2.04 -7.35 10.98
CA THR A 229 -0.60 -7.39 10.70
C THR A 229 -0.29 -7.04 9.25
N ASN A 230 -1.20 -7.26 8.30
CA ASN A 230 -1.03 -6.87 6.89
C ASN A 230 -0.63 -5.40 6.71
N SER A 231 -1.30 -4.49 7.43
CA SER A 231 -0.99 -3.06 7.37
C SER A 231 0.39 -2.73 7.92
N CYS A 232 0.88 -3.50 8.91
CA CYS A 232 2.24 -3.38 9.45
C CYS A 232 3.31 -3.96 8.50
N LEU A 233 2.96 -4.97 7.69
CA LEU A 233 3.89 -5.62 6.76
C LEU A 233 4.21 -4.73 5.55
N ASN A 234 3.29 -3.87 5.11
CA ASN A 234 3.48 -3.07 3.91
C ASN A 234 4.75 -2.18 3.95
N PRO A 235 5.00 -1.35 5.00
CA PRO A 235 6.25 -0.61 5.14
C PRO A 235 7.52 -1.49 5.12
N ILE A 236 7.47 -2.65 5.76
CA ILE A 236 8.57 -3.63 5.82
C ILE A 236 8.85 -4.18 4.42
N LEU A 237 7.82 -4.65 3.73
CA LEU A 237 7.90 -5.17 2.37
C LEU A 237 8.52 -4.13 1.43
N TYR A 238 8.11 -2.87 1.50
CA TYR A 238 8.67 -1.81 0.65
C TYR A 238 10.10 -1.42 1.03
N ALA A 239 10.45 -1.40 2.33
CA ALA A 239 11.81 -1.14 2.78
C ALA A 239 12.81 -2.20 2.29
N PHE A 240 12.40 -3.46 2.23
CA PHE A 240 13.26 -4.57 1.78
C PHE A 240 13.24 -4.78 0.25
N LEU A 241 12.12 -4.57 -0.44
CA LEU A 241 12.01 -4.90 -1.87
C LEU A 241 12.22 -3.70 -2.83
N SER A 242 12.09 -2.45 -2.38
CA SER A 242 12.29 -1.25 -3.23
C SER A 242 13.62 -0.55 -2.94
N GLU A 243 14.56 -0.61 -3.90
CA GLU A 243 15.85 0.09 -3.81
C GLU A 243 15.71 1.62 -3.71
N ASN A 244 14.69 2.18 -4.38
CA ASN A 244 14.42 3.61 -4.35
C ASN A 244 13.86 4.04 -3.00
N PHE A 245 13.01 3.21 -2.39
CA PHE A 245 12.45 3.47 -1.06
C PHE A 245 13.54 3.33 0.01
N ARG A 246 14.41 2.32 -0.10
CA ARG A 246 15.55 2.13 0.80
C ARG A 246 16.53 3.31 0.79
N LYS A 247 16.73 3.96 -0.36
CA LYS A 247 17.56 5.18 -0.47
C LYS A 247 16.88 6.40 0.18
N ALA A 248 15.57 6.57 -0.02
CA ALA A 248 14.80 7.64 0.60
C ALA A 248 14.68 7.47 2.13
N PHE A 249 14.40 6.25 2.60
CA PHE A 249 14.30 5.90 4.01
C PHE A 249 15.64 6.07 4.74
N ARG A 250 16.75 5.65 4.12
CA ARG A 250 18.09 5.97 4.65
C ARG A 250 18.35 7.46 4.72
N LYS A 251 17.89 8.24 3.73
CA LYS A 251 18.05 9.69 3.78
C LYS A 251 17.23 10.32 4.92
N LEU A 252 16.02 9.84 5.18
CA LEU A 252 15.21 10.32 6.31
C LEU A 252 15.82 9.95 7.67
N ILE A 253 16.32 8.73 7.83
CA ILE A 253 16.92 8.26 9.10
C ILE A 253 18.33 8.82 9.32
N LEU A 254 19.18 8.87 8.28
CA LEU A 254 20.56 9.37 8.41
C LEU A 254 20.69 10.90 8.22
N CYS A 255 19.74 11.60 7.60
CA CYS A 255 19.77 13.06 7.51
C CYS A 255 18.86 13.78 8.53
N GLY A 256 18.21 13.05 9.45
CA GLY A 256 17.54 13.64 10.61
C GLY A 256 18.48 14.16 11.71
N ALA A 257 19.80 14.01 11.54
CA ALA A 257 20.82 14.47 12.47
C ALA A 257 21.67 15.61 11.87
N ARG A 258 21.05 16.75 11.57
CA ARG A 258 21.68 18.09 11.55
C ARG A 258 20.66 19.18 11.22
N GLU A 259 20.02 19.71 12.25
CA GLU A 259 19.64 21.12 12.27
C GLU A 259 20.64 21.86 13.14
N ALA A 260 21.34 22.83 12.55
CA ALA A 260 22.09 23.88 13.23
C ALA A 260 22.11 25.12 12.30
N PRO A 261 22.16 26.35 12.85
CA PRO A 261 21.24 27.43 12.46
C PRO A 261 21.60 28.18 11.18
N ILE A 262 20.61 28.92 10.68
CA ILE A 262 20.68 29.86 9.56
C ILE A 262 21.72 30.96 9.86
N GLY A 263 22.81 30.96 9.10
CA GLY A 263 23.77 32.06 8.94
C GLY A 263 23.90 32.43 7.46
N PRO A 264 24.25 33.69 7.12
CA PRO A 264 23.93 34.27 5.82
C PRO A 264 24.72 33.64 4.67
N GLN A 265 24.06 33.64 3.51
CA GLN A 265 24.43 33.02 2.25
C GLN A 265 25.91 33.28 1.86
N HIS A 266 26.67 32.19 1.74
CA HIS A 266 27.83 32.14 0.86
C HIS A 266 27.70 30.94 -0.08
N HIS A 267 27.75 31.22 -1.39
CA HIS A 267 27.83 30.24 -2.46
C HIS A 267 29.01 29.28 -2.23
N GLY A 268 28.73 28.03 -1.84
CA GLY A 268 29.73 26.98 -1.67
C GLY A 268 29.17 25.62 -2.09
N ASN A 269 29.87 24.97 -3.01
CA ASN A 269 29.55 23.64 -3.56
C ASN A 269 29.20 22.61 -2.47
N GLN A 270 28.05 21.96 -2.59
CA GLN A 270 27.70 20.79 -1.78
C GLN A 270 28.52 19.56 -2.22
N HIS A 271 29.60 19.26 -1.49
CA HIS A 271 30.27 17.97 -1.58
C HIS A 271 29.58 16.95 -0.69
N CYS A 272 29.03 15.89 -1.29
CA CYS A 272 28.62 14.69 -0.56
C CYS A 272 29.82 13.74 -0.43
N VAL A 273 30.24 13.43 0.80
CA VAL A 273 31.29 12.44 1.08
C VAL A 273 30.65 11.06 1.27
N ASN A 274 31.20 10.05 0.59
CA ASN A 274 30.80 8.64 0.72
C ASN A 274 31.56 7.98 1.90
N PRO A 275 31.02 6.97 2.64
CA PRO A 275 31.66 6.40 3.83
C PRO A 275 32.87 5.49 3.55
N ARG A 276 33.35 5.44 2.31
CA ARG A 276 34.61 4.80 1.92
C ARG A 276 35.38 5.86 1.18
N GLY A 277 36.45 6.36 1.78
CA GLY A 277 37.20 7.55 1.36
C GLY A 277 37.88 7.42 -0.01
N SER A 278 37.08 7.45 -1.08
CA SER A 278 37.56 7.59 -2.45
C SER A 278 36.91 8.83 -3.07
N MET A 279 37.73 9.83 -3.38
CA MET A 279 37.32 11.06 -4.06
C MET A 279 36.95 10.71 -5.51
N VAL A 280 35.68 10.86 -5.89
CA VAL A 280 35.27 10.82 -7.30
C VAL A 280 35.02 12.27 -7.74
N THR A 281 35.98 12.81 -8.47
CA THR A 281 35.87 14.14 -9.07
C THR A 281 35.09 14.02 -10.38
N THR A 282 33.80 14.34 -10.37
CA THR A 282 33.02 14.58 -11.60
C THR A 282 33.07 16.05 -11.94
N THR A 283 33.90 16.41 -12.93
CA THR A 283 33.90 17.75 -13.55
C THR A 283 32.78 17.82 -14.60
N ASN A 284 31.70 18.55 -14.29
CA ASN A 284 30.75 19.03 -15.30
C ASN A 284 31.12 20.48 -15.63
N GLY A 285 31.88 20.68 -16.71
CA GLY A 285 32.12 22.00 -17.28
C GLY A 285 30.98 22.40 -18.22
N HIS A 286 30.18 23.36 -17.80
CA HIS A 286 29.33 24.14 -18.70
C HIS A 286 29.98 25.51 -18.86
N LYS A 287 30.50 25.82 -20.05
CA LYS A 287 30.87 27.19 -20.45
C LYS A 287 30.20 27.50 -21.78
N ASN A 288 29.33 28.51 -21.73
CA ASN A 288 28.88 29.29 -22.87
C ASN A 288 30.04 30.11 -23.46
N GLY A 289 30.00 30.36 -24.77
CA GLY A 289 30.70 31.48 -25.40
C GLY A 289 31.50 31.12 -26.65
N THR A 290 30.88 31.34 -27.82
CA THR A 290 31.44 31.91 -29.08
C THR A 290 32.96 31.83 -29.30
N THR A 291 33.41 31.28 -30.44
CA THR A 291 33.88 32.00 -31.67
C THR A 291 34.65 31.04 -32.61
N THR A 292 34.36 31.10 -33.93
CA THR A 292 35.21 30.78 -35.11
C THR A 292 35.88 29.40 -35.35
N LEU A 293 35.45 28.78 -36.48
CA LEU A 293 36.21 28.31 -37.68
C LEU A 293 37.42 27.35 -37.60
N ALA A 294 37.49 26.51 -38.66
CA ALA A 294 38.59 25.69 -39.21
C ALA A 294 38.77 24.27 -38.62
N THR A 295 38.32 23.20 -39.29
CA THR A 295 38.90 22.42 -40.43
C THR A 295 40.22 21.68 -40.15
N HIS A 296 40.18 20.38 -40.47
CA HIS A 296 41.26 19.53 -40.99
C HIS A 296 42.32 18.94 -40.03
N SER A 297 42.29 17.60 -39.95
CA SER A 297 43.34 16.66 -40.39
C SER A 297 44.73 16.63 -39.70
N GLN A 298 45.19 15.37 -39.55
CA GLN A 298 46.56 14.89 -39.28
C GLN A 298 47.00 14.83 -37.81
N ILE A 299 47.26 13.64 -37.24
CA ILE A 299 48.28 12.60 -37.55
C ILE A 299 49.69 13.09 -37.13
N ILE A 300 50.34 12.20 -36.37
CA ILE A 300 51.78 11.97 -36.17
C ILE A 300 52.28 12.22 -34.74
N SER A 301 52.72 11.09 -34.17
CA SER A 301 53.86 10.84 -33.29
C SER A 301 54.50 12.03 -32.59
N ASP A 302 54.73 11.88 -31.29
CA ASP A 302 56.11 11.60 -30.89
C ASP A 302 56.27 11.19 -29.41
N ILE A 303 56.99 10.08 -29.25
CA ILE A 303 58.01 9.80 -28.22
C ILE A 303 57.55 9.07 -26.92
N LEU A 304 58.01 7.81 -26.90
CA LEU A 304 58.26 6.83 -25.83
C LEU A 304 57.09 6.01 -25.27
#